data_AF-A0A3E4VXW1-F1
#
_entry.id   AF-A0A3E4VXW1-F1
#
_cell.length_a   1.000
_cell.length_b   1.000
_cell.length_c   1.000
_cell.angle_alpha   90.00
_cell.angle_beta   90.00
_cell.angle_gamma   90.00
#
_symmetry.space_group_name_H-M   'P 1'
#
loop_
_entity.id
_entity.type
_entity.pdbx_description
1 polymer ?
#
loop_
_entity_poly.entity_id
_entity_poly.type
_entity_poly.pdbx_seq_one_letter_code
_entity_poly.pdbx_strand_id
1 'polypeptide(L)'
;MNGNNLFPFMVKDFLYITNRNSIDELNDVVESGMYMIIPGSDTYGTLLVFQAGVGAAGATVQRYFHPSGLNITRIKNSNSENSWAQL
;
A
#
# COMPACT_ATOMS: atom_id res chain seq x y z
N MET A 1 -0.77 -9.39 29.90
CA MET A 1 -0.95 -10.26 28.71
C MET A 1 -0.33 -9.55 27.53
N ASN A 2 0.92 -9.86 27.19
CA ASN A 2 1.51 -9.37 25.95
C ASN A 2 0.95 -10.22 24.82
N GLY A 3 -0.16 -9.76 24.24
CA GLY A 3 -0.55 -10.21 22.92
C GLY A 3 0.55 -9.76 21.97
N ASN A 4 1.52 -10.64 21.71
CA ASN A 4 2.22 -10.62 20.44
C ASN A 4 1.15 -10.81 19.37
N ASN A 5 0.50 -9.70 19.00
CA ASN A 5 -0.32 -9.60 17.82
C ASN A 5 0.64 -9.58 16.63
N LEU A 6 1.33 -10.70 16.44
CA LEU A 6 1.73 -11.16 15.12
C LEU A 6 0.41 -11.41 14.38
N PHE A 7 -0.23 -10.35 13.89
CA PHE A 7 -1.32 -10.56 12.94
C PHE A 7 -0.70 -11.16 11.67
N PRO A 8 -1.23 -12.31 11.22
CA PRO A 8 -0.68 -13.09 10.14
C PRO A 8 -0.85 -12.31 8.84
N PHE A 9 0.04 -12.52 7.90
CA PHE A 9 0.08 -12.03 6.52
C PHE A 9 -1.11 -12.52 5.65
N MET A 10 -2.34 -12.53 6.19
CA MET A 10 -3.54 -12.72 5.40
C MET A 10 -3.86 -11.43 4.64
N VAL A 11 -4.29 -11.57 3.39
CA VAL A 11 -4.85 -10.47 2.60
C VAL A 11 -5.95 -9.82 3.43
N LYS A 12 -5.78 -8.54 3.72
CA LYS A 12 -6.69 -7.73 4.52
C LYS A 12 -7.97 -7.43 3.78
N ASP A 13 -7.85 -7.08 2.50
CA ASP A 13 -8.98 -6.82 1.63
C ASP A 13 -8.59 -6.91 0.14
N PHE A 14 -9.60 -6.95 -0.71
CA PHE A 14 -9.51 -6.84 -2.17
C PHE A 14 -10.01 -5.45 -2.60
N LEU A 15 -9.16 -4.69 -3.29
CA LEU A 15 -9.49 -3.34 -3.74
C LEU A 15 -9.57 -3.32 -5.26
N TYR A 16 -10.67 -2.79 -5.78
CA TYR A 16 -10.88 -2.63 -7.22
C TYR A 16 -10.42 -1.24 -7.66
N ILE A 17 -9.61 -1.19 -8.72
CA ILE A 17 -9.17 0.07 -9.33
C ILE A 17 -9.50 0.11 -10.82
N THR A 18 -9.62 1.31 -11.39
CA THR A 18 -10.01 1.48 -12.80
C THR A 18 -9.04 0.75 -13.75
N ASN A 19 -7.73 0.93 -13.58
CA ASN A 19 -6.68 0.21 -14.29
C ASN A 19 -5.36 0.25 -13.50
N ARG A 20 -4.35 -0.53 -13.90
CA ARG A 20 -3.07 -0.63 -13.15
C ARG A 20 -2.33 0.69 -12.94
N ASN A 21 -2.59 1.73 -13.75
CA ASN A 21 -1.95 3.05 -13.67
C ASN A 21 -2.77 4.04 -12.83
N SER A 22 -3.98 3.69 -12.39
CA SER A 22 -4.80 4.51 -11.48
C SER A 22 -4.31 4.45 -10.03
N ILE A 23 -3.02 4.69 -9.83
CA ILE A 23 -2.33 4.54 -8.54
C ILE A 23 -2.83 5.55 -7.49
N ASP A 24 -3.41 6.66 -7.93
CA ASP A 24 -4.02 7.65 -7.04
C ASP A 24 -5.25 7.12 -6.30
N GLU A 25 -5.94 6.11 -6.85
CA GLU A 25 -7.06 5.43 -6.16
C GLU A 25 -6.58 4.67 -4.91
N LEU A 26 -5.28 4.40 -4.79
CA LEU A 26 -4.68 3.76 -3.61
C LEU A 26 -4.32 4.78 -2.51
N ASN A 27 -4.49 6.08 -2.73
CA ASN A 27 -3.98 7.12 -1.83
C ASN A 27 -4.65 7.15 -0.44
N ASP A 28 -5.85 6.60 -0.34
CA ASP A 28 -6.67 6.58 0.88
C ASP A 28 -6.50 5.29 1.69
N VAL A 29 -5.79 4.30 1.16
CA VAL A 29 -5.52 3.03 1.84
C VAL A 29 -4.39 3.20 2.86
N VAL A 30 -4.72 3.66 4.07
CA VAL A 30 -3.72 4.03 5.10
C VAL A 30 -3.61 3.03 6.26
N GLU A 31 -4.53 2.08 6.35
CA GLU A 31 -4.53 1.10 7.43
C GLU A 31 -3.48 0.01 7.16
N SER A 32 -2.72 -0.40 8.17
CA SER A 32 -1.65 -1.39 7.95
C SER A 32 -2.21 -2.74 7.53
N GLY A 33 -1.62 -3.36 6.50
CA GLY A 33 -2.06 -4.63 5.94
C GLY A 33 -1.51 -4.90 4.54
N MET A 34 -1.80 -6.10 4.04
CA MET A 34 -1.57 -6.49 2.65
C MET A 34 -2.91 -6.52 1.91
N TYR A 35 -3.02 -5.81 0.80
CA TYR A 35 -4.23 -5.70 -0.01
C TYR A 35 -3.98 -6.31 -1.38
N MET A 36 -4.95 -7.08 -1.91
CA MET A 36 -4.92 -7.52 -3.29
C MET A 36 -5.63 -6.47 -4.16
N ILE A 37 -4.93 -5.96 -5.17
CA ILE A 37 -5.45 -4.92 -6.05
C ILE A 37 -5.94 -5.58 -7.33
N ILE A 38 -7.20 -5.33 -7.71
CA ILE A 38 -7.87 -5.90 -8.87
C ILE A 38 -8.17 -4.77 -9.87
N PRO A 39 -7.32 -4.59 -10.90
CA PRO A 39 -7.59 -3.63 -11.97
C PRO A 39 -8.70 -4.14 -12.89
N GLY A 40 -9.52 -3.25 -13.44
CA GLY A 40 -10.67 -3.62 -14.29
C GLY A 40 -10.34 -4.43 -15.56
N SER A 41 -9.11 -4.40 -16.04
CA SER A 41 -8.68 -5.10 -17.26
C SER A 41 -7.20 -5.54 -17.22
N ASP A 42 -6.73 -6.00 -16.04
CA ASP A 42 -5.34 -6.43 -15.86
C ASP A 42 -5.20 -7.56 -14.83
N THR A 43 -3.97 -8.04 -14.66
CA THR A 43 -3.60 -8.99 -13.61
C THR A 43 -3.66 -8.33 -12.23
N TYR A 44 -3.81 -9.12 -11.17
CA TYR A 44 -3.85 -8.58 -9.82
C TYR A 44 -2.47 -8.09 -9.37
N GLY A 45 -2.46 -6.96 -8.66
CA GLY A 45 -1.31 -6.44 -7.94
C GLY A 45 -1.44 -6.64 -6.43
N THR A 46 -0.41 -6.24 -5.70
CA THR A 46 -0.37 -6.29 -4.23
C THR A 46 0.02 -4.93 -3.70
N LEU A 47 -0.74 -4.40 -2.76
CA LEU A 47 -0.42 -3.19 -2.01
C LEU A 47 -0.08 -3.56 -0.57
N LEU A 48 1.13 -3.23 -0.13
CA LEU A 48 1.55 -3.31 1.26
C LEU A 48 1.43 -1.94 1.90
N VAL A 49 0.78 -1.88 3.06
CA VAL A 49 0.63 -0.66 3.87
C VAL A 49 1.16 -0.93 5.26
N PHE A 50 2.04 -0.07 5.77
CA PHE A 50 2.53 -0.16 7.14
C PHE A 50 2.86 1.21 7.70
N GLN A 51 2.63 1.39 9.00
CA GLN A 51 3.05 2.61 9.70
C GLN A 51 4.56 2.55 9.96
N ALA A 52 5.29 3.59 9.54
CA ALA A 52 6.72 3.69 9.81
C ALA A 52 6.98 3.99 11.30
N GLY A 53 7.95 3.29 11.87
CA GLY A 53 8.42 3.48 13.25
C GLY A 53 9.27 4.75 13.47
N VAL A 54 9.78 4.90 14.69
CA VAL A 54 10.43 6.10 15.25
C VAL A 54 11.45 6.72 14.28
N GLY A 55 11.22 7.99 13.91
CA GLY A 55 11.97 8.74 12.89
C GLY A 55 11.07 9.34 11.80
N ALA A 56 9.90 8.74 11.58
CA ALA A 56 8.85 9.23 10.68
C ALA A 56 7.49 9.19 11.40
N ALA A 57 7.39 9.85 12.56
CA ALA A 57 6.22 9.78 13.45
C ALA A 57 4.90 9.98 12.68
N GLY A 58 4.11 8.92 12.57
CA GLY A 58 2.79 8.93 11.90
C GLY A 58 2.82 8.81 10.37
N ALA A 59 3.97 8.47 9.77
CA ALA A 59 4.04 8.25 8.33
C ALA A 59 3.49 6.87 7.95
N THR A 60 2.61 6.85 6.95
CA THR A 60 2.13 5.63 6.30
C THR A 60 2.99 5.33 5.10
N VAL A 61 3.63 4.16 5.07
CA VAL A 61 4.34 3.67 3.90
C VAL A 61 3.42 2.76 3.11
N GLN A 62 3.33 3.01 1.81
CA GLN A 62 2.55 2.24 0.85
C GLN A 62 3.50 1.74 -0.23
N ARG A 63 3.44 0.45 -0.55
CA ARG A 63 4.22 -0.14 -1.66
C ARG A 63 3.31 -0.99 -2.53
N TYR A 64 3.23 -0.63 -3.80
CA TYR A 64 2.42 -1.33 -4.79
C TYR A 64 3.30 -2.10 -5.76
N PHE A 65 3.00 -3.39 -5.92
CA PHE A 65 3.65 -4.31 -6.83
C PHE A 65 2.64 -4.85 -7.83
N HIS A 66 2.97 -4.82 -9.10
CA HIS A 66 2.16 -5.41 -10.17
C HIS A 66 3.03 -6.34 -11.03
N PRO A 67 2.53 -7.53 -11.43
CA PRO A 67 3.28 -8.50 -12.24
C PRO A 67 3.80 -7.96 -13.57
N SER A 68 3.21 -6.90 -14.11
CA SER A 68 3.69 -6.22 -15.33
C SER A 68 4.92 -5.35 -15.13
N GLY A 69 5.57 -5.41 -13.96
CA GLY A 69 6.79 -4.64 -13.64
C GLY A 69 6.56 -3.26 -13.02
N LEU A 70 5.32 -2.90 -12.66
CA LEU A 70 5.05 -1.66 -11.93
C LEU A 70 5.33 -1.91 -10.43
N ASN A 71 6.38 -1.27 -9.92
CA ASN A 71 6.79 -1.33 -8.53
C ASN A 71 7.05 0.09 -8.02
N ILE A 72 6.13 0.58 -7.20
CA ILE A 72 6.14 1.98 -6.73
C ILE A 72 5.96 2.04 -5.22
N THR A 73 6.56 3.05 -4.61
CA THR A 73 6.47 3.31 -3.16
C THR A 73 6.04 4.74 -2.92
N ARG A 74 5.28 4.94 -1.86
CA ARG A 74 4.85 6.25 -1.36
C ARG A 74 5.00 6.30 0.15
N ILE A 75 5.43 7.45 0.65
CA ILE A 75 5.47 7.76 2.09
C ILE A 75 4.50 8.91 2.32
N LYS A 76 3.36 8.61 2.95
CA LYS A 76 2.32 9.59 3.29
C LYS A 76 2.55 10.14 4.68
N ASN A 77 2.81 11.44 4.82
CA ASN A 77 2.88 12.14 6.10
C ASN A 77 2.43 13.61 5.96
N SER A 78 2.32 14.35 7.08
CA SER A 78 1.87 15.75 7.06
C SER A 78 2.86 16.72 6.40
N ASN A 79 4.08 16.26 6.11
CA ASN A 79 5.22 17.09 5.74
C ASN A 79 5.81 16.75 4.35
N SER A 80 5.21 15.82 3.60
CA SER A 80 5.70 15.38 2.28
C SER A 80 4.67 15.64 1.18
N GLU A 81 5.15 15.73 -0.06
CA GLU A 81 4.31 15.87 -1.26
C GLU A 81 3.39 14.65 -1.49
N ASN A 82 3.56 13.58 -0.70
CA ASN A 82 2.77 12.36 -0.77
C ASN A 82 2.67 11.82 -2.20
N SER A 83 3.78 11.84 -2.96
CA SER A 83 3.88 11.36 -4.33
C SER A 83 4.37 9.91 -4.40
N TRP A 84 4.03 9.22 -5.49
CA TRP A 84 4.52 7.88 -5.77
C TRP A 84 5.88 7.95 -6.49
N ALA A 85 6.85 7.18 -6.00
CA ALA A 85 8.17 7.04 -6.59
C ALA A 85 8.36 5.62 -7.14
N GLN A 86 8.96 5.52 -8.32
CA GLN A 86 9.36 4.23 -8.90
C GLN A 86 10.61 3.71 -8.20
N LEU A 87 10.63 2.40 -7.93
CA LEU A 87 11.79 1.67 -7.42
C LEU A 87 12.61 1.03 -8.54
#